data_AF-A0A9P5T2H6-F1
#
_entry.id   AF-A0A9P5T2H6-F1
#
_cell.length_a   1.000
_cell.length_b   1.000
_cell.length_c   1.000
_cell.angle_alpha   90.00
_cell.angle_beta   90.00
_cell.angle_gamma   90.00
#
_symmetry.space_group_name_H-M   'P 1'
#
loop_
_entity.id
_entity.type
_entity.pdbx_description
1 polymer ?
#
loop_
_entity_poly.entity_id
_entity_poly.type
_entity_poly.pdbx_seq_one_letter_code
_entity_poly.pdbx_strand_id
1 'polypeptide(L)'
;MLKRSVFVALFLILCSLLSTLVSAIPATPSYEIDLIKPVYGNYTVGDIITAKAKLTKAARKANPMVKVIMQKKATLPLVNEHIGDIRAKDLASKGFKVKLEKRWLIKEQGGLFRIRINWKAGNGIEGGFNDSEGFRFHE
;
A
#
# COMPACT_ATOMS: atom_id res chain seq x y z
N MET A 1 -2.00 55.57 -7.53
CA MET A 1 -1.60 54.64 -6.45
C MET A 1 -1.98 53.19 -6.80
N LEU A 2 -1.55 52.68 -7.95
CA LEU A 2 -2.01 51.38 -8.50
C LEU A 2 -0.99 50.23 -8.36
N LYS A 3 0.20 50.49 -7.80
CA LYS A 3 1.33 49.55 -7.82
C LYS A 3 1.45 48.63 -6.60
N ARG A 4 0.71 48.88 -5.51
CA ARG A 4 0.80 48.07 -4.27
C ARG A 4 -0.16 46.86 -4.27
N SER A 5 -1.29 46.96 -4.95
CA SER A 5 -2.33 45.91 -4.92
C SER A 5 -1.98 44.67 -5.75
N VAL A 6 -1.13 44.83 -6.79
CA VAL A 6 -0.70 43.72 -7.67
C VAL A 6 0.32 42.81 -6.97
N PHE A 7 1.17 43.37 -6.11
CA PHE A 7 2.20 42.60 -5.39
C PHE A 7 1.62 41.67 -4.32
N VAL A 8 0.54 42.09 -3.64
CA VAL A 8 -0.12 41.28 -2.60
C VAL A 8 -0.85 40.07 -3.20
N ALA A 9 -1.47 40.26 -4.38
CA ALA A 9 -2.13 39.17 -5.09
C ALA A 9 -1.14 38.10 -5.58
N LEU A 10 0.04 38.50 -6.05
CA LEU A 10 1.07 37.55 -6.49
C LEU A 10 1.62 36.69 -5.33
N PHE A 11 1.76 37.26 -4.14
CA PHE A 11 2.28 36.54 -2.97
C PHE A 11 1.29 35.48 -2.45
N LEU A 12 -0.01 35.76 -2.50
CA LEU A 12 -1.06 34.82 -2.09
C LEU A 12 -1.20 33.63 -3.05
N ILE A 13 -0.95 33.84 -4.34
CA ILE A 13 -0.92 32.75 -5.34
C ILE A 13 0.33 31.88 -5.18
N LEU A 14 1.47 32.47 -4.81
CA LEU A 14 2.71 31.72 -4.58
C LEU A 14 2.60 30.81 -3.33
N CYS A 15 1.99 31.30 -2.25
CA CYS A 15 1.79 30.50 -1.02
C CYS A 15 0.78 29.36 -1.17
N SER A 16 -0.23 29.51 -2.03
CA SER A 16 -1.21 28.45 -2.29
C SER A 16 -0.66 27.31 -3.16
N LEU A 17 0.34 27.59 -4.00
CA LEU A 17 1.05 26.56 -4.80
C LEU A 17 2.11 25.79 -4.00
N LEU A 18 2.69 26.38 -2.96
CA LEU A 18 3.65 25.69 -2.07
C LEU A 18 2.98 24.77 -1.04
N SER A 19 1.70 24.99 -0.74
CA SER A 19 0.97 24.23 0.30
C SER A 19 0.49 22.85 -0.15
N THR A 20 0.54 22.52 -1.44
CA THR A 20 0.11 21.22 -1.97
C THR A 20 1.25 20.20 -2.03
N LEU A 21 2.48 20.60 -1.73
CA LEU A 21 3.64 19.72 -1.60
C LEU A 21 3.87 19.30 -0.14
N VAL A 22 2.80 18.91 0.57
CA VAL A 22 2.96 17.85 1.58
C VAL A 22 3.16 16.56 0.76
N SER A 23 4.35 16.43 0.19
CA SER A 23 4.85 15.13 -0.25
C SER A 23 4.86 14.29 1.00
N ALA A 24 3.85 13.43 1.14
CA ALA A 24 3.87 12.33 2.08
C ALA A 24 5.21 11.63 1.83
N ILE A 25 6.17 11.84 2.75
CA ILE A 25 7.44 11.13 2.72
C ILE A 25 7.03 9.67 2.54
N PRO A 26 7.42 9.01 1.43
CA PRO A 26 7.01 7.65 1.19
C PRO A 26 7.43 6.87 2.43
N ALA A 27 6.45 6.34 3.17
CA ALA A 27 6.73 5.65 4.41
C ALA A 27 7.84 4.63 4.14
N THR A 28 8.93 4.66 4.90
CA THR A 28 10.02 3.72 4.62
C THR A 28 9.50 2.30 4.88
N PRO A 29 9.85 1.31 4.02
CA PRO A 29 9.54 -0.08 4.29
C PRO A 29 10.01 -0.45 5.70
N SER A 30 9.15 -1.06 6.49
CA SER A 30 9.46 -1.33 7.91
C SER A 30 9.92 -2.77 8.11
N TYR A 31 10.97 -2.99 8.89
CA TYR A 31 11.49 -4.33 9.17
C TYR A 31 10.63 -5.13 10.17
N GLU A 32 9.54 -4.56 10.70
CA GLU A 32 8.75 -5.18 11.77
C GLU A 32 7.83 -6.33 11.31
N ILE A 33 7.20 -6.16 10.15
CA ILE A 33 6.23 -7.10 9.57
C ILE A 33 6.61 -7.31 8.11
N ASP A 34 7.32 -8.39 7.81
CA ASP A 34 7.85 -8.68 6.48
C ASP A 34 6.91 -9.62 5.70
N LEU A 35 6.49 -9.25 4.49
CA LEU A 35 5.63 -10.08 3.65
C LEU A 35 6.46 -11.13 2.91
N ILE A 36 6.29 -12.40 3.28
CA ILE A 36 6.98 -13.54 2.67
C ILE A 36 6.16 -14.26 1.60
N LYS A 37 4.86 -13.91 1.47
CA LYS A 37 3.97 -14.41 0.43
C LYS A 37 3.00 -13.31 -0.02
N PRO A 38 2.50 -13.36 -1.26
CA PRO A 38 2.83 -14.33 -2.32
C PRO A 38 4.26 -14.17 -2.84
N VAL A 39 4.87 -15.31 -3.21
CA VAL A 39 6.10 -15.32 -4.02
C VAL A 39 5.74 -15.13 -5.49
N TYR A 40 6.72 -14.78 -6.31
CA TYR A 40 6.50 -14.63 -7.75
C TYR A 40 5.83 -15.85 -8.39
N GLY A 41 4.76 -15.63 -9.14
CA GLY A 41 3.99 -16.69 -9.79
C GLY A 41 2.95 -16.16 -10.78
N ASN A 42 2.35 -17.09 -11.52
CA ASN A 42 1.24 -16.84 -12.44
C ASN A 42 -0.02 -17.51 -11.89
N TYR A 43 -1.11 -16.76 -11.82
CA TYR A 43 -2.41 -17.22 -11.32
C TYR A 43 -3.51 -16.90 -12.33
N THR A 44 -4.72 -17.43 -12.12
CA THR A 44 -5.91 -17.11 -12.90
C THR A 44 -6.96 -16.39 -12.06
N VAL A 45 -7.94 -15.76 -12.72
CA VAL A 45 -9.11 -15.22 -12.03
C VAL A 45 -9.84 -16.37 -11.31
N GLY A 46 -10.18 -16.14 -10.05
CA GLY A 46 -10.81 -17.13 -9.19
C GLY A 46 -9.84 -17.89 -8.29
N ASP A 47 -8.54 -17.89 -8.59
CA ASP A 47 -7.52 -18.48 -7.72
C ASP A 47 -7.49 -17.79 -6.35
N ILE A 48 -7.12 -18.57 -5.33
CA ILE A 48 -6.92 -18.06 -3.98
C ILE A 48 -5.43 -17.92 -3.71
N ILE A 49 -4.96 -16.69 -3.57
CA ILE A 49 -3.61 -16.41 -3.10
C ILE A 49 -3.61 -16.20 -1.58
N THR A 50 -2.48 -16.50 -0.94
CA THR A 50 -2.31 -16.30 0.50
C THR A 50 -1.20 -15.30 0.76
N ALA A 51 -1.54 -14.17 1.36
CA ALA A 51 -0.55 -13.25 1.93
C ALA A 51 -0.13 -13.76 3.32
N LYS A 52 1.17 -13.83 3.58
CA LYS A 52 1.71 -14.31 4.85
C LYS A 52 2.90 -13.45 5.24
N ALA A 53 3.02 -13.17 6.54
CA ALA A 53 4.08 -12.33 7.07
C ALA A 53 4.99 -13.07 8.07
N LYS A 54 6.23 -12.60 8.17
CA LYS A 54 7.14 -12.88 9.28
C LYS A 54 7.14 -11.67 10.21
N LEU A 55 7.08 -11.90 11.51
CA LEU A 55 7.05 -10.84 12.53
C LEU A 55 8.34 -10.85 13.34
N THR A 56 8.84 -9.67 13.67
CA THR A 56 9.82 -9.50 14.75
C THR A 56 9.19 -9.81 16.12
N LYS A 57 10.01 -9.96 17.16
CA LYS A 57 9.54 -10.12 18.54
C LYS A 57 8.68 -8.93 18.99
N ALA A 58 9.05 -7.71 18.60
CA ALA A 58 8.33 -6.49 18.92
C ALA A 58 6.95 -6.45 18.25
N ALA A 59 6.87 -6.67 16.93
CA ALA A 59 5.60 -6.73 16.20
C ALA A 59 4.69 -7.85 16.70
N ARG A 60 5.26 -9.02 17.05
CA ARG A 60 4.51 -10.11 17.65
C ARG A 60 3.93 -9.74 19.02
N LYS A 61 4.65 -8.95 19.83
CA LYS A 61 4.15 -8.47 21.12
C LYS A 61 3.04 -7.41 20.93
N ALA A 62 3.26 -6.44 20.06
CA ALA A 62 2.31 -5.35 19.80
C ALA A 62 1.03 -5.81 19.09
N ASN A 63 1.13 -6.81 18.20
CA ASN A 63 0.03 -7.37 17.42
C ASN A 63 -0.89 -6.31 16.78
N PRO A 64 -0.34 -5.39 15.98
CA PRO A 64 -1.12 -4.31 15.38
C PRO A 64 -2.18 -4.86 14.41
N MET A 65 -3.20 -4.03 14.14
CA MET A 65 -4.07 -4.23 12.99
C MET A 65 -3.28 -3.87 11.73
N VAL A 66 -3.35 -4.74 10.73
CA VAL A 66 -2.68 -4.62 9.45
C VAL A 66 -3.73 -4.52 8.36
N LYS A 67 -3.65 -3.46 7.56
CA LYS A 67 -4.44 -3.23 6.37
C LYS A 67 -3.79 -3.95 5.19
N VAL A 68 -4.52 -4.84 4.54
CA VAL A 68 -4.04 -5.61 3.37
C VAL A 68 -4.59 -4.97 2.10
N ILE A 69 -3.69 -4.72 1.15
CA ILE A 69 -3.97 -3.94 -0.05
C ILE A 69 -3.51 -4.74 -1.28
N MET A 70 -4.40 -4.90 -2.25
CA MET A 70 -4.04 -5.36 -3.59
C MET A 70 -3.48 -4.18 -4.37
N GLN A 71 -2.24 -4.29 -4.85
CA GLN A 71 -1.60 -3.22 -5.60
C GLN A 71 -1.07 -3.71 -6.96
N LYS A 72 -1.30 -2.91 -8.01
CA LYS A 72 -0.60 -3.09 -9.29
C LYS A 72 0.75 -2.38 -9.25
N LYS A 73 1.82 -3.03 -9.73
CA LYS A 73 3.19 -2.49 -9.74
C LYS A 73 3.45 -1.49 -10.90
N ALA A 74 2.46 -1.22 -11.74
CA ALA A 74 2.57 -0.35 -12.90
C ALA A 74 2.04 1.07 -12.62
N THR A 75 2.53 2.04 -13.40
CA THR A 75 2.40 3.48 -13.12
C THR A 75 0.95 3.97 -13.16
N LEU A 76 0.10 3.52 -14.10
CA LEU A 76 -1.34 3.88 -14.19
C LEU A 76 -2.11 2.90 -15.11
N PRO A 77 -3.41 2.59 -14.86
CA PRO A 77 -4.18 2.90 -13.66
C PRO A 77 -3.68 2.11 -12.44
N LEU A 78 -3.58 2.80 -11.31
CA LEU A 78 -3.16 2.20 -10.04
C LEU A 78 -4.31 1.38 -9.47
N VAL A 79 -4.22 0.06 -9.52
CA VAL A 79 -4.95 -0.76 -8.56
C VAL A 79 -4.23 -0.56 -7.23
N ASN A 80 -4.92 -0.01 -6.24
CA ASN A 80 -4.45 0.14 -4.87
C ASN A 80 -5.65 -0.08 -3.93
N GLU A 81 -6.21 -1.28 -4.01
CA GLU A 81 -7.50 -1.62 -3.42
C GLU A 81 -7.32 -2.23 -2.03
N HIS A 82 -8.01 -1.65 -1.05
CA HIS A 82 -8.10 -2.26 0.27
C HIS A 82 -8.96 -3.54 0.19
N ILE A 83 -8.36 -4.69 0.53
CA ILE A 83 -9.03 -5.99 0.45
C ILE A 83 -9.37 -6.59 1.82
N GLY A 84 -8.89 -5.99 2.91
CA GLY A 84 -9.32 -6.30 4.26
C GLY A 84 -8.28 -5.98 5.33
N ASP A 85 -8.69 -6.14 6.58
CA ASP A 85 -7.87 -5.91 7.76
C ASP A 85 -7.66 -7.21 8.55
N ILE A 86 -6.45 -7.41 9.09
CA ILE A 86 -6.09 -8.61 9.86
C ILE A 86 -5.11 -8.27 10.97
N ARG A 87 -5.16 -8.99 12.09
CA ARG A 87 -4.14 -8.87 13.16
C ARG A 87 -2.81 -9.44 12.68
N ALA A 88 -1.70 -8.78 13.00
CA ALA A 88 -0.36 -9.22 12.58
C ALA A 88 -0.07 -10.69 12.93
N LYS A 89 -0.46 -11.17 14.13
CA LYS A 89 -0.31 -12.57 14.53
C LYS A 89 -1.10 -13.54 13.66
N ASP A 90 -2.32 -13.19 13.26
CA ASP A 90 -3.15 -14.02 12.38
C ASP A 90 -2.58 -14.03 10.96
N LEU A 91 -2.11 -12.88 10.46
CA LEU A 91 -1.40 -12.79 9.18
C LEU A 91 -0.14 -13.68 9.15
N ALA A 92 0.57 -13.78 10.26
CA ALA A 92 1.77 -14.61 10.35
C ALA A 92 1.48 -16.11 10.53
N SER A 93 0.44 -16.46 11.30
CA SER A 93 0.11 -17.86 11.61
C SER A 93 -0.80 -18.50 10.57
N LYS A 94 -1.93 -17.85 10.27
CA LYS A 94 -2.98 -18.34 9.37
C LYS A 94 -2.83 -17.81 7.94
N GLY A 95 -2.26 -16.62 7.79
CA GLY A 95 -2.24 -15.89 6.51
C GLY A 95 -3.58 -15.21 6.22
N PHE A 96 -3.57 -14.35 5.20
CA PHE A 96 -4.75 -13.69 4.66
C PHE A 96 -5.02 -14.23 3.26
N LYS A 97 -6.20 -14.82 3.07
CA LYS A 97 -6.59 -15.44 1.79
C LYS A 97 -7.36 -14.43 0.94
N VAL A 98 -7.00 -14.35 -0.34
CA VAL A 98 -7.60 -13.42 -1.30
C VAL A 98 -8.00 -14.20 -2.52
N LYS A 99 -9.29 -14.14 -2.90
CA LYS A 99 -9.75 -14.66 -4.19
C LYS A 99 -9.47 -13.62 -5.26
N LEU A 100 -8.77 -13.99 -6.34
CA LEU A 100 -8.45 -13.10 -7.44
C LEU A 100 -9.69 -12.76 -8.25
N GLU A 101 -9.98 -11.47 -8.38
CA GLU A 101 -11.16 -11.00 -9.08
C GLU A 101 -10.83 -10.40 -10.44
N LYS A 102 -11.72 -10.61 -11.41
CA LYS A 102 -11.61 -10.04 -12.76
C LYS A 102 -11.54 -8.50 -12.74
N ARG A 103 -12.17 -7.84 -11.77
CA ARG A 103 -12.19 -6.37 -11.64
C ARG A 103 -10.80 -5.75 -11.49
N TRP A 104 -9.82 -6.52 -11.01
CA TRP A 104 -8.43 -6.07 -10.85
C TRP A 104 -7.62 -6.19 -12.14
N LEU A 105 -8.08 -6.95 -13.13
CA LEU A 105 -7.44 -7.03 -14.44
C LEU A 105 -7.75 -5.81 -15.27
N ILE A 106 -6.71 -5.03 -15.56
CA ILE A 106 -6.74 -4.00 -16.58
C ILE A 106 -6.21 -4.65 -17.86
N LYS A 107 -7.14 -5.11 -18.71
CA LYS A 107 -6.90 -5.96 -19.90
C LYS A 107 -5.73 -5.50 -20.77
N GLU A 108 -5.55 -4.19 -20.91
CA GLU A 108 -4.59 -3.58 -21.83
C GLU A 108 -3.14 -3.57 -21.31
N GLN A 109 -2.90 -4.01 -20.06
CA GLN A 109 -1.68 -3.63 -19.36
C GLN A 109 -1.00 -4.75 -18.57
N GLY A 110 -1.19 -6.02 -18.96
CA GLY A 110 -0.46 -7.21 -18.44
C GLY A 110 0.07 -7.03 -16.99
N GLY A 111 -0.76 -7.31 -15.99
CA GLY A 111 -0.51 -6.76 -14.66
C GLY A 111 0.45 -7.60 -13.82
N LEU A 112 1.59 -7.02 -13.46
CA LEU A 112 2.33 -7.44 -12.26
C LEU A 112 1.65 -6.79 -11.06
N PHE A 113 1.11 -7.62 -10.18
CA PHE A 113 0.45 -7.25 -8.93
C PHE A 113 1.32 -7.59 -7.74
N ARG A 114 0.94 -7.11 -6.57
CA ARG A 114 1.53 -7.46 -5.28
C ARG A 114 0.50 -7.25 -4.18
N ILE A 115 0.74 -7.92 -3.07
CA ILE A 115 0.08 -7.55 -1.82
C ILE A 115 0.97 -6.55 -1.10
N ARG A 116 0.37 -5.43 -0.70
CA ARG A 116 0.94 -4.47 0.22
C ARG A 116 0.24 -4.60 1.56
N ILE A 117 0.99 -4.45 2.64
CA ILE A 117 0.45 -4.26 3.97
C ILE A 117 0.81 -2.90 4.51
N ASN A 118 -0.11 -2.27 5.23
CA ASN A 118 0.12 -1.04 5.97
C ASN A 118 -0.35 -1.23 7.42
N TRP A 119 0.36 -0.68 8.40
CA TRP A 119 -0.08 -0.69 9.80
C TRP A 119 0.32 0.60 10.49
N LYS A 120 -0.36 0.93 11.59
CA LYS A 120 0.09 1.99 12.51
C LYS A 120 0.87 1.33 13.65
N ALA A 121 2.08 1.81 13.95
CA ALA A 121 2.73 1.42 15.19
C ALA A 121 1.96 2.02 16.38
N GLY A 122 2.06 1.40 17.56
CA GLY A 122 1.17 1.62 18.71
C GLY A 122 1.03 3.07 19.23
N ASN A 123 1.90 3.98 18.80
CA ASN A 123 1.88 5.39 19.22
C ASN A 123 1.29 6.33 18.14
N GLY A 124 0.80 5.80 17.02
CA GLY A 124 0.03 6.54 16.02
C GLY A 124 0.80 7.50 15.10
N ILE A 125 2.11 7.70 15.32
CA ILE A 125 2.91 8.72 14.60
C ILE A 125 3.67 8.11 13.40
N GLU A 126 4.14 6.86 13.47
CA GLU A 126 4.79 6.20 12.34
C GLU A 126 4.18 4.82 12.10
N GLY A 127 3.66 4.62 10.89
CA GLY A 127 3.22 3.33 10.39
C GLY A 127 4.23 2.77 9.40
N GLY A 128 4.29 1.45 9.27
CA GLY A 128 5.10 0.80 8.24
C GLY A 128 4.25 0.39 7.04
N PHE A 129 4.91 0.21 5.91
CA PHE A 129 4.40 -0.69 4.88
C PHE A 129 5.42 -1.75 4.51
N ASN A 130 4.95 -2.84 3.91
CA ASN A 130 5.78 -3.77 3.16
C ASN A 130 5.01 -4.37 1.99
N ASP A 131 5.76 -4.80 0.99
CA ASP A 131 5.26 -5.35 -0.26
C ASP A 131 5.73 -6.80 -0.40
N SER A 132 4.86 -7.68 -0.92
CA SER A 132 5.28 -9.00 -1.40
C SER A 132 6.11 -8.89 -2.69
N GLU A 133 6.84 -9.94 -3.06
CA GLU A 133 7.59 -10.03 -4.34
C GLU A 133 6.74 -9.67 -5.58
N GLY A 134 5.46 -10.02 -5.52
CA GLY A 134 4.46 -9.75 -6.55
C GLY A 134 4.11 -11.00 -7.34
N PHE A 135 3.11 -10.91 -8.21
CA PHE A 135 2.60 -12.01 -9.01
C PHE A 135 1.85 -11.48 -10.22
N ARG A 136 1.72 -12.30 -11.27
CA ARG A 136 0.86 -12.00 -12.41
C ARG A 136 -0.41 -12.83 -12.30
N PHE A 137 -1.51 -12.31 -12.82
CA PHE A 137 -2.67 -13.14 -13.10
C PHE A 137 -3.41 -12.70 -14.35
N HIS A 138 -4.19 -13.63 -14.90
CA HIS A 138 -4.89 -13.51 -16.17
C HIS A 138 -6.32 -14.06 -16.06
N GLU A 139 -7.14 -13.85 -17.09
CA GLU A 139 -8.49 -14.42 -17.16
C GLU A 139 -8.48 -15.95 -17.15
#